data_AF-A0A1K2FBT9-F1
#
_entry.id   AF-A0A1K2FBT9-F1
#
_cell.length_a   1.000
_cell.length_b   1.000
_cell.length_c   1.000
_cell.angle_alpha   90.00
_cell.angle_beta   90.00
_cell.angle_gamma   90.00
#
_symmetry.space_group_name_H-M   'P 1'
#
loop_
_entity.id
_entity.type
_entity.pdbx_description
1 polymer ?
#
loop_
_entity_poly.entity_id
_entity_poly.type
_entity_poly.pdbx_seq_one_letter_code
_entity_poly.pdbx_strand_id
1 'polypeptide(L)'
;MPNIIAFSADTAKDPVRLEGGPVDLSGTVNLADYNEVIFSDEKIKIRYGNGYEHYTPLDAAAETGAGIGPGPKTFQWVGRTKIAE
;
A
#
# COMPACT_ATOMS: atom_id res chain seq x y z
N MET A 1 -14.91 -4.41 17.52
CA MET A 1 -13.66 -3.64 17.37
C MET A 1 -13.15 -3.96 15.97
N PRO A 2 -13.14 -3.04 15.00
CA PRO A 2 -12.72 -3.42 13.66
C PRO A 2 -11.19 -3.55 13.66
N ASN A 3 -10.72 -4.78 13.71
CA ASN A 3 -9.34 -5.14 13.40
C ASN A 3 -9.32 -5.48 11.91
N ILE A 4 -8.89 -4.52 11.08
CA ILE A 4 -8.82 -4.71 9.63
C ILE A 4 -7.43 -5.21 9.30
N ILE A 5 -7.32 -6.52 9.15
CA ILE A 5 -6.15 -7.19 8.59
C ILE A 5 -6.65 -8.41 7.82
N ALA A 6 -6.50 -8.42 6.50
CA ALA A 6 -6.57 -9.65 5.73
C ALA A 6 -5.22 -9.88 5.04
N PHE A 7 -4.23 -10.34 5.82
CA PHE A 7 -2.95 -10.84 5.30
C PHE A 7 -2.39 -11.99 6.14
N SER A 8 -1.54 -12.80 5.50
CA SER A 8 -0.47 -13.53 6.20
C SER A 8 0.48 -12.48 6.78
N ALA A 9 0.75 -12.52 8.09
CA ALA A 9 1.44 -11.49 8.87
C ALA A 9 2.86 -11.06 8.40
N ASP A 10 3.38 -11.64 7.33
CA ASP A 10 4.72 -11.38 6.80
C ASP A 10 4.77 -10.18 5.85
N THR A 11 3.81 -10.01 4.92
CA THR A 11 3.90 -8.97 3.87
C THR A 11 3.68 -7.54 4.39
N ALA A 12 3.03 -7.37 5.54
CA ALA A 12 2.75 -6.05 6.13
C ALA A 12 3.86 -5.52 7.05
N LYS A 13 4.94 -6.29 7.26
CA LYS A 13 6.07 -5.86 8.10
C LYS A 13 7.11 -5.04 7.36
N ASP A 14 7.22 -5.24 6.05
CA ASP A 14 8.21 -4.51 5.27
C ASP A 14 7.70 -3.10 4.94
N PRO A 15 8.53 -2.07 5.19
CA PRO A 15 8.21 -0.73 4.73
C PRO A 15 8.04 -0.75 3.20
N VAL A 16 7.10 0.05 2.70
CA VAL A 16 6.86 0.23 1.26
C VAL A 16 7.13 1.66 0.87
N ARG A 17 7.46 1.88 -0.39
CA ARG A 17 7.65 3.22 -0.94
C ARG A 17 6.42 3.63 -1.73
N LEU A 18 5.78 4.74 -1.34
CA LEU A 18 4.65 5.32 -2.04
C LEU A 18 5.11 6.54 -2.83
N GLU A 19 4.89 6.52 -4.13
CA GLU A 19 5.24 7.62 -5.03
C GLU A 19 3.97 8.35 -5.46
N GLY A 20 3.95 9.68 -5.28
CA GLY A 20 2.79 10.53 -5.55
C GLY A 20 1.69 10.47 -4.49
N GLY A 21 0.52 11.02 -4.81
CA GLY A 21 -0.61 11.11 -3.89
C GLY A 21 -0.47 12.24 -2.87
N PRO A 22 -1.13 12.12 -1.70
CA PRO A 22 -1.00 13.08 -0.61
C PRO A 22 0.44 13.14 -0.11
N VAL A 23 0.96 14.35 0.15
CA VAL A 23 2.33 14.55 0.63
C VAL A 23 2.63 13.76 1.91
N ASP A 24 1.63 13.62 2.78
CA ASP A 24 1.72 12.86 4.03
C ASP A 24 1.87 11.34 3.84
N LEU A 25 1.47 10.82 2.68
CA LEU A 25 1.58 9.40 2.32
C LEU A 25 2.77 9.13 1.41
N SER A 26 3.37 10.15 0.79
CA SER A 26 4.48 9.98 -0.13
C SER A 26 5.80 9.65 0.61
N GLY A 27 6.58 8.71 0.08
CA GLY A 27 7.85 8.28 0.65
C GLY A 27 7.83 6.85 1.20
N THR A 28 8.77 6.52 2.08
CA THR A 28 8.84 5.19 2.70
C THR A 28 7.95 5.15 3.93
N VAL A 29 6.90 4.34 3.90
CA VAL A 29 5.89 4.24 4.95
C VAL A 29 5.73 2.79 5.41
N ASN A 30 5.40 2.61 6.67
CA ASN A 30 5.00 1.29 7.17
C ASN A 30 3.48 1.17 7.09
N LEU A 31 3.01 0.13 6.42
CA LEU A 31 1.58 -0.08 6.20
C LEU A 31 0.83 -0.38 7.50
N ALA A 32 1.54 -0.87 8.52
CA ALA A 32 1.01 -1.12 9.85
C ALA A 32 0.63 0.15 10.62
N ASP A 33 1.13 1.34 10.22
CA ASP A 33 0.79 2.61 10.86
C ASP A 33 -0.61 3.13 10.44
N TYR A 34 -1.21 2.55 9.41
CA TYR A 34 -2.51 2.99 8.90
C TYR A 34 -3.66 2.18 9.49
N ASN A 35 -4.75 2.87 9.84
CA ASN A 35 -5.95 2.24 10.44
C ASN A 35 -6.57 1.15 9.56
N GLU A 36 -6.51 1.32 8.24
CA GLU A 36 -7.14 0.41 7.31
C GLU A 36 -6.36 0.42 5.99
N VAL A 37 -5.88 -0.76 5.61
CA VAL A 37 -5.23 -0.97 4.32
C VAL A 37 -5.79 -2.22 3.68
N ILE A 38 -6.20 -2.09 2.42
CA ILE A 38 -6.72 -3.18 1.60
C ILE A 38 -5.69 -3.49 0.52
N PHE A 39 -5.13 -4.69 0.58
CA PHE A 39 -4.22 -5.20 -0.45
C PHE A 39 -4.97 -6.06 -1.45
N SER A 40 -4.57 -5.95 -2.71
CA SER A 40 -4.95 -6.84 -3.80
C SER A 40 -3.72 -7.03 -4.68
N ASP A 41 -3.70 -8.13 -5.45
CA ASP A 41 -2.61 -8.47 -6.36
C ASP A 41 -2.21 -7.29 -7.27
N GLU A 42 -3.22 -6.55 -7.75
CA GLU A 42 -3.04 -5.45 -8.69
C GLU A 42 -2.94 -4.05 -8.05
N LYS A 43 -3.31 -3.89 -6.77
CA LYS A 43 -3.44 -2.56 -6.14
C LYS A 43 -3.51 -2.60 -4.62
N ILE A 44 -3.15 -1.47 -4.02
CA ILE A 44 -3.29 -1.22 -2.59
C ILE A 44 -4.23 -0.02 -2.38
N LYS A 45 -5.03 -0.07 -1.32
CA LYS A 45 -5.90 1.02 -0.90
C LYS A 45 -5.62 1.36 0.54
N ILE A 46 -5.21 2.58 0.81
CA ILE A 46 -4.91 3.06 2.16
C ILE A 46 -6.02 4.02 2.57
N ARG A 47 -6.65 3.77 3.71
CA ARG A 47 -7.64 4.70 4.26
C ARG A 47 -6.94 5.96 4.73
N TYR A 48 -7.32 7.10 4.15
CA TYR A 48 -6.76 8.39 4.47
C TYR A 48 -7.83 9.48 4.41
N GLY A 49 -7.96 10.25 5.50
CA GLY A 49 -9.06 11.21 5.66
C GLY A 49 -10.44 10.54 5.52
N ASN A 50 -11.31 11.14 4.71
CA ASN A 50 -12.66 10.63 4.40
C ASN A 50 -12.68 9.76 3.12
N GLY A 51 -11.65 8.95 2.89
CA GLY A 51 -11.52 8.20 1.65
C GLY A 51 -10.47 7.11 1.68
N TYR A 52 -10.22 6.58 0.49
CA TYR A 52 -9.16 5.63 0.19
C TYR A 52 -8.26 6.20 -0.90
N GLU A 53 -6.97 6.17 -0.65
CA GLU A 53 -5.92 6.49 -1.62
C GLU A 53 -5.49 5.18 -2.27
N HIS A 54 -5.47 5.16 -3.60
CA HIS A 54 -5.21 3.96 -4.39
C HIS A 54 -3.81 4.04 -4.98
N TYR A 55 -3.04 2.97 -4.82
CA TYR A 55 -1.72 2.85 -5.43
C TYR A 55 -1.59 1.52 -6.16
N THR A 56 -0.82 1.49 -7.24
CA THR A 56 -0.50 0.29 -8.01
C THR A 56 0.99 -0.01 -7.89
N PRO A 57 1.41 -1.28 -7.82
CA PRO A 57 2.83 -1.62 -7.82
C PRO A 57 3.49 -1.11 -9.10
N LEU A 58 4.61 -0.40 -8.96
CA LEU A 58 5.37 0.09 -10.13
C LEU A 58 6.16 -1.05 -10.80
N ASP A 59 6.54 -2.06 -10.00
CA ASP A 59 7.33 -3.23 -10.41
C ASP A 59 6.48 -4.49 -10.64
N ALA A 60 5.44 -4.42 -11.47
CA ALA A 60 4.69 -5.61 -11.92
C ALA A 60 5.48 -6.47 -12.94
N ALA A 61 6.81 -6.54 -12.80
CA ALA A 61 7.68 -7.35 -13.63
C ALA A 61 8.66 -8.16 -12.76
N ALA A 62 8.12 -9.08 -11.95
CA ALA A 62 8.72 -10.38 -11.63
C ALA A 62 8.06 -11.00 -10.39
N GLU A 63 6.86 -11.57 -10.57
CA GLU A 63 6.45 -12.70 -9.72
C GLU A 63 6.93 -14.04 -10.32
N THR A 64 8.16 -14.05 -10.84
CA THR A 64 8.83 -15.27 -11.28
C THR A 64 10.16 -15.39 -10.56
N GLY A 65 10.09 -15.99 -9.37
CA GLY A 65 11.24 -16.63 -8.75
C GLY A 65 12.14 -15.73 -7.92
N ALA A 66 12.38 -16.19 -6.69
CA ALA A 66 13.68 -16.16 -6.03
C ALA A 66 14.59 -14.95 -6.31
N GLY A 67 14.44 -13.92 -5.48
CA GLY A 67 15.58 -13.25 -4.88
C GLY A 67 16.19 -12.04 -5.59
N ILE A 68 16.62 -11.12 -4.71
CA ILE A 68 17.68 -10.12 -4.85
C ILE A 68 17.23 -8.68 -5.17
N GLY A 69 16.81 -8.01 -4.09
CA GLY A 69 16.99 -6.59 -3.81
C GLY A 69 16.30 -6.23 -2.48
N PRO A 70 17.00 -5.85 -1.38
CA PRO A 70 16.39 -5.55 -0.08
C PRO A 70 15.77 -4.14 -0.05
N GLY A 71 15.05 -3.78 -1.11
CA GLY A 71 14.40 -2.49 -1.25
C GLY A 71 12.92 -2.58 -0.88
N PRO A 72 12.34 -1.54 -0.25
CA PRO A 72 10.90 -1.47 -0.03
C PRO A 72 10.16 -1.55 -1.37
N LYS A 73 9.09 -2.36 -1.46
CA LYS A 73 8.24 -2.42 -2.67
C LYS A 73 7.71 -1.03 -3.00
N THR A 74 7.79 -0.62 -4.27
CA THR A 74 7.34 0.71 -4.70
C THR A 74 5.93 0.65 -5.29
N PHE A 75 5.06 1.54 -4.84
CA PHE A 75 3.70 1.72 -5.34
C PHE A 75 3.48 3.15 -5.80
N GLN A 76 2.88 3.33 -6.97
CA GLN A 76 2.57 4.63 -7.54
C GLN A 76 1.10 4.97 -7.29
N TRP A 77 0.83 6.19 -6.83
CA TRP A 77 -0.53 6.69 -6.64
C TRP A 77 -1.25 6.79 -7.99
N VAL A 78 -2.46 6.23 -8.05
CA VAL A 78 -3.29 6.24 -9.27
C VAL A 78 -4.60 6.99 -9.09
N GLY A 79 -4.98 7.34 -7.87
CA GLY A 79 -6.18 8.10 -7.60
C GLY A 79 -6.70 7.92 -6.19
N ARG A 80 -7.89 8.49 -5.94
CA ARG A 80 -8.58 8.35 -4.66
C ARG A 80 -10.06 8.13 -4.83
N THR A 81 -10.66 7.46 -3.85
CA THR A 81 -12.11 7.31 -3.71
C THR A 81 -12.55 7.97 -2.42
N LYS A 82 -13.51 8.90 -2.48
CA LYS A 82 -14.14 9.46 -1.27
C LYS A 82 -15.20 8.49 -0.76
N ILE A 83 -15.22 8.27 0.55
CA ILE A 83 -16.37 7.67 1.22
C ILE A 83 -17.37 8.81 1.39
N ALA A 84 -18.53 8.71 0.76
CA ALA A 84 -19.61 9.68 0.95
C ALA A 84 -20.12 9.56 2.40
N GLU A 85 -20.39 10.71 3.02
CA GLU A 85 -21.06 10.81 4.33
C GLU A 85 -22.55 10.47 4.22
#